data_AF-K0RLZ9-F1
#
_entry.id   AF-K0RLZ9-F1
#
_cell.length_a   1.000
_cell.length_b   1.000
_cell.length_c   1.000
_cell.angle_alpha   90.00
_cell.angle_beta   90.00
_cell.angle_gamma   90.00
#
_symmetry.space_group_name_H-M   'P 1'
#
loop_
_entity.id
_entity.type
_entity.pdbx_description
1 polymer ?
#
loop_
_entity_poly.entity_id
_entity_poly.type
_entity_poly.pdbx_seq_one_letter_code
_entity_poly.pdbx_strand_id
1 'polypeptide(L)'
;ERRAREEVDRHGQGESIRRIVIVCFVGTILYDEYNSIANIDPWGAKSSQVRYSLSGSEAVDAALKDIKASCSNKRFVVRFTSAYHGHISGVGFLDCPEHIFLPECSQYSIDFIERYHYRIAAVIVNPMQHFTGINKPSPPGEKVTHTSRIRSSVPREEYARWLHALQEKCNYCTKYLTKMALVMDDIYFAFRTPELISSKYFAHPDTKAALKPDVIILGKAVAAGYPLSVVAGREGFLNSYDKKYLLQVNKTVGTFSAWHGGIVASNVFLEALEGDGDGCTGKPILEINAKQQLSSLVQTCDAFSASLNKSFEDAELPVRIRNFSNTFSVDFLNKSLYNSRYPQYLLAEDIFLGNYSTGKFNLNADITQSDLDLLEKKFVTAATKMQRDGFFEPMQPPAKRKFYLTLIARLVKNYVKLYYDQIMLDKHVDIQVSHNHPVNKFGHFWSSVGMILFAYPLILWKCQPLKGCAWFFMTHVMRQSGHFFYEHQDRDIEKLKFGHKDASKKEAVAFLSLAGVVYKYREEIYNLATHYISSTFLELSLDQYVSVIALFTVVPHFVEIVYQYGWLRGLSWAIKIFTDPFTDLLDFYPYVIIHPKYFLDFKEQRATYRLDINTKKVVKVE
;
A
#
# COMPACT_ATOMS: atom_id res chain seq x y z
N GLU A 1 -12.86 26.17 -33.33
CA GLU A 1 -14.09 27.01 -33.39
C GLU A 1 -14.29 27.74 -34.71
N ARG A 2 -13.31 28.43 -35.29
CA ARG A 2 -13.46 29.12 -36.60
C ARG A 2 -13.84 28.17 -37.76
N ARG A 3 -13.24 26.99 -37.83
CA ARG A 3 -13.54 25.95 -38.85
C ARG A 3 -14.91 25.28 -38.71
N ALA A 4 -15.49 25.29 -37.50
CA ALA A 4 -16.81 24.71 -37.24
C ALA A 4 -17.96 25.67 -37.59
N ARG A 5 -17.68 26.99 -37.66
CA ARG A 5 -18.65 27.99 -38.13
C ARG A 5 -18.79 28.00 -39.66
N GLU A 6 -17.72 27.68 -40.40
CA GLU A 6 -17.71 27.68 -41.88
C GLU A 6 -18.38 26.45 -42.53
N GLU A 7 -18.69 25.41 -41.76
CA GLU A 7 -19.42 24.21 -42.23
C GLU A 7 -20.94 24.32 -42.01
N VAL A 8 -21.39 25.11 -41.03
CA VAL A 8 -22.81 25.28 -40.72
C VAL A 8 -23.52 26.18 -41.74
N ASP A 9 -22.81 27.15 -42.34
CA ASP A 9 -23.39 28.06 -43.34
C ASP A 9 -23.54 27.45 -44.74
N ARG A 10 -23.04 26.23 -44.99
CA ARG A 10 -23.02 25.63 -46.33
C ARG A 10 -24.16 24.68 -46.66
N HIS A 11 -24.98 24.27 -45.70
CA HIS A 11 -26.07 23.31 -45.94
C HIS A 11 -27.41 23.84 -45.42
N GLY A 12 -28.09 24.60 -46.28
CA GLY A 12 -29.51 24.92 -46.11
C GLY A 12 -30.41 23.74 -46.53
N GLN A 13 -31.50 23.60 -45.78
CA GLN A 13 -32.75 22.88 -46.09
C GLN A 13 -32.73 21.34 -46.03
N GLY A 14 -33.37 20.81 -44.97
CA GLY A 14 -33.79 19.43 -44.86
C GLY A 14 -34.25 19.10 -43.44
N GLU A 15 -35.56 18.92 -43.25
CA GLU A 15 -36.17 18.54 -41.98
C GLU A 15 -35.55 17.25 -41.41
N SER A 16 -35.05 17.31 -40.18
CA SER A 16 -34.71 16.13 -39.40
C SER A 16 -34.80 16.45 -37.91
N ILE A 17 -35.89 15.97 -37.31
CA ILE A 17 -36.11 15.67 -35.89
C ILE A 17 -34.94 16.08 -34.97
N ARG A 18 -35.08 17.25 -34.34
CA ARG A 18 -34.23 17.64 -33.21
C ARG A 18 -34.48 16.66 -32.06
N ARG A 19 -33.64 15.63 -31.93
CA ARG A 19 -33.44 14.97 -30.64
C ARG A 19 -32.91 16.04 -29.69
N ILE A 20 -33.80 16.61 -28.89
CA ILE A 20 -33.44 17.42 -27.74
C ILE A 20 -32.80 16.46 -26.73
N VAL A 21 -31.48 16.33 -26.80
CA VAL A 21 -30.70 15.74 -25.72
C VAL A 21 -30.52 16.85 -24.69
N ILE A 22 -31.35 16.85 -23.65
CA ILE A 22 -31.10 17.68 -22.46
C ILE A 22 -29.93 17.04 -21.72
N VAL A 23 -28.70 17.46 -22.04
CA VAL A 23 -27.55 17.22 -21.16
C VAL A 23 -27.58 18.32 -20.11
N CYS A 24 -28.03 17.98 -18.89
CA CYS A 24 -27.85 18.84 -17.73
C CYS A 24 -26.34 18.99 -17.46
N PHE A 25 -25.72 20.03 -18.02
CA PHE A 25 -24.37 20.44 -17.66
C PHE A 25 -24.42 21.22 -16.35
N VAL A 26 -24.33 20.53 -15.22
CA VAL A 26 -23.83 21.16 -13.98
C VAL A 26 -22.31 21.06 -14.03
N GLY A 27 -21.72 21.85 -14.93
CA GLY A 27 -20.29 21.88 -15.19
C GLY A 27 -19.59 22.86 -14.25
N THR A 28 -18.45 22.43 -13.71
CA THR A 28 -17.44 23.26 -13.05
C THR A 28 -17.19 24.51 -13.89
N ILE A 29 -17.63 25.68 -13.41
CA ILE A 29 -17.42 26.95 -14.09
C ILE A 29 -15.93 27.29 -13.95
N LEU A 30 -15.21 27.31 -15.08
CA LEU A 30 -13.92 27.98 -15.20
C LEU A 30 -14.17 29.48 -15.12
N TYR A 31 -14.05 30.07 -13.93
CA TYR A 31 -14.01 31.52 -13.76
C TYR A 31 -12.61 32.02 -14.17
N ASP A 32 -12.40 32.30 -15.45
CA ASP A 32 -11.16 32.91 -15.97
C ASP A 32 -11.07 34.42 -15.72
N GLU A 33 -12.20 35.08 -15.40
CA GLU A 33 -12.30 36.55 -15.39
C GLU A 33 -12.11 37.21 -14.01
N TYR A 34 -12.13 36.47 -12.89
CA TYR A 34 -12.05 37.04 -11.53
C TYR A 34 -11.14 36.23 -10.58
N ASN A 35 -9.95 35.85 -11.05
CA ASN A 35 -9.12 34.90 -10.32
C ASN A 35 -7.83 35.52 -9.76
N SER A 36 -7.92 36.04 -8.52
CA SER A 36 -6.78 36.52 -7.72
C SER A 36 -5.69 35.44 -7.50
N ILE A 37 -6.04 34.16 -7.64
CA ILE A 37 -5.08 33.04 -7.61
C ILE A 37 -3.98 33.18 -8.67
N ALA A 38 -4.25 33.87 -9.78
CA ALA A 38 -3.28 34.12 -10.84
C ALA A 38 -2.09 34.99 -10.39
N ASN A 39 -2.21 35.72 -9.28
CA ASN A 39 -1.16 36.60 -8.76
C ASN A 39 -0.18 35.85 -7.82
N ILE A 40 -0.59 34.71 -7.26
CA ILE A 40 0.24 33.84 -6.40
C ILE A 40 0.97 32.77 -7.23
N ASP A 41 0.90 32.89 -8.55
CA ASP A 41 1.42 31.92 -9.50
C ASP A 41 2.96 31.75 -9.42
N PRO A 42 3.48 30.52 -9.23
CA PRO A 42 4.92 30.26 -9.23
C PRO A 42 5.62 30.52 -10.58
N TRP A 43 4.89 30.58 -11.69
CA TRP A 43 5.39 30.75 -13.05
C TRP A 43 5.57 32.21 -13.47
N GLY A 44 5.02 33.18 -12.72
CA GLY A 44 5.12 34.62 -13.04
C GLY A 44 4.35 35.05 -14.30
N ALA A 45 3.51 34.18 -14.83
CA ALA A 45 2.57 34.43 -15.92
C ALA A 45 1.23 33.79 -15.53
N LYS A 46 0.09 34.40 -15.89
CA LYS A 46 -1.26 33.94 -15.55
C LYS A 46 -1.39 32.42 -15.68
N SER A 47 -1.67 31.72 -14.57
CA SER A 47 -1.84 30.27 -14.54
C SER A 47 -2.76 29.84 -15.65
N SER A 48 -2.32 28.94 -16.51
CA SER A 48 -3.09 28.66 -17.72
C SER A 48 -4.39 27.93 -17.42
N GLN A 49 -4.47 27.19 -16.29
CA GLN A 49 -5.64 26.41 -15.89
C GLN A 49 -5.78 26.35 -14.36
N VAL A 50 -6.99 26.64 -13.86
CA VAL A 50 -7.37 26.54 -12.44
C VAL A 50 -8.61 25.67 -12.29
N ARG A 51 -8.63 24.83 -11.26
CA ARG A 51 -9.77 24.00 -10.86
C ARG A 51 -10.06 24.15 -9.38
N TYR A 52 -11.34 24.10 -9.03
CA TYR A 52 -11.79 24.15 -7.65
C TYR A 52 -12.40 22.83 -7.18
N SER A 53 -12.12 22.49 -5.92
CA SER A 53 -12.72 21.37 -5.17
C SER A 53 -13.08 21.84 -3.76
N LEU A 54 -13.84 21.06 -2.98
CA LEU A 54 -14.23 21.44 -1.62
C LEU A 54 -13.21 21.03 -0.55
N SER A 55 -12.36 20.04 -0.85
CA SER A 55 -11.34 19.57 0.07
C SER A 55 -10.01 19.31 -0.60
N GLY A 56 -8.92 19.42 0.16
CA GLY A 56 -7.59 19.09 -0.36
C GLY A 56 -7.47 17.64 -0.85
N SER A 57 -8.23 16.69 -0.27
CA SER A 57 -8.22 15.30 -0.75
C SER A 57 -8.85 15.18 -2.14
N GLU A 58 -9.94 15.90 -2.39
CA GLU A 58 -10.59 15.97 -3.71
C GLU A 58 -9.70 16.69 -4.72
N ALA A 59 -9.01 17.76 -4.30
CA ALA A 59 -8.10 18.49 -5.17
C ALA A 59 -6.91 17.63 -5.63
N VAL A 60 -6.29 16.86 -4.73
CA VAL A 60 -5.23 15.91 -5.08
C VAL A 60 -5.75 14.83 -6.04
N ASP A 61 -6.89 14.21 -5.73
CA ASP A 61 -7.47 13.18 -6.59
C ASP A 61 -7.81 13.72 -7.99
N ALA A 62 -8.44 14.90 -8.08
CA ALA A 62 -8.75 15.56 -9.33
C ALA A 62 -7.48 15.89 -10.14
N ALA A 63 -6.47 16.49 -9.50
CA ALA A 63 -5.21 16.83 -10.15
C ALA A 63 -4.51 15.59 -10.72
N LEU A 64 -4.40 14.50 -9.94
CA LEU A 64 -3.74 13.28 -10.38
C LEU A 64 -4.49 12.61 -11.54
N LYS A 65 -5.83 12.67 -11.56
CA LYS A 65 -6.63 12.19 -12.69
C LYS A 65 -6.36 13.00 -13.95
N ASP A 66 -6.40 14.33 -13.87
CA ASP A 66 -6.16 15.21 -15.03
C ASP A 66 -4.73 15.04 -15.57
N ILE A 67 -3.74 14.90 -14.67
CA ILE A 67 -2.35 14.63 -15.05
C ILE A 67 -2.22 13.27 -15.72
N LYS A 68 -2.82 12.20 -15.17
CA LYS A 68 -2.80 10.87 -15.81
C LYS A 68 -3.34 10.93 -17.23
N ALA A 69 -4.48 11.61 -17.45
CA ALA A 69 -5.04 11.82 -18.78
C ALA A 69 -4.07 12.60 -19.70
N SER A 70 -3.41 13.62 -19.16
CA SER A 70 -2.45 14.47 -19.89
C SER A 70 -1.09 13.82 -20.16
N CYS A 71 -0.75 12.75 -19.42
CA CYS A 71 0.52 12.03 -19.46
C CYS A 71 0.32 10.61 -20.01
N SER A 72 -0.45 10.46 -21.09
CA SER A 72 -0.65 9.20 -21.82
C SER A 72 -1.17 8.05 -20.97
N ASN A 73 -2.02 8.34 -19.97
CA ASN A 73 -2.59 7.37 -19.04
C ASN A 73 -1.53 6.48 -18.36
N LYS A 74 -0.34 7.05 -18.11
CA LYS A 74 0.70 6.38 -17.33
C LYS A 74 0.15 5.97 -15.97
N ARG A 75 0.46 4.74 -15.58
CA ARG A 75 -0.17 4.08 -14.43
C ARG A 75 0.23 4.70 -13.10
N PHE A 76 1.52 4.98 -12.92
CA PHE A 76 2.08 5.21 -11.59
C PHE A 76 2.19 6.69 -11.21
N VAL A 77 1.98 6.96 -9.92
CA VAL A 77 2.28 8.24 -9.27
C VAL A 77 3.36 8.00 -8.23
N VAL A 78 4.44 8.77 -8.26
CA VAL A 78 5.49 8.73 -7.24
C VAL A 78 5.09 9.64 -6.07
N ARG A 79 5.11 9.08 -4.86
CA ARG A 79 4.95 9.78 -3.58
C ARG A 79 6.22 9.59 -2.75
N PHE A 80 6.50 10.54 -1.88
CA PHE A 80 7.58 10.38 -0.92
C PHE A 80 7.08 9.70 0.36
N THR A 81 7.97 8.93 0.99
CA THR A 81 7.62 8.08 2.12
C THR A 81 7.08 8.92 3.27
N SER A 82 5.90 8.56 3.76
CA SER A 82 5.18 9.24 4.85
C SER A 82 4.46 10.55 4.50
N ALA A 83 4.47 10.95 3.23
CA ALA A 83 3.75 12.12 2.74
C ALA A 83 2.23 11.94 2.82
N TYR A 84 1.56 12.87 3.50
CA TYR A 84 0.09 12.92 3.52
C TYR A 84 -0.42 13.85 2.43
N HIS A 85 -1.24 13.31 1.53
CA HIS A 85 -1.87 14.02 0.41
C HIS A 85 -3.40 13.87 0.41
N GLY A 86 -4.00 13.72 1.61
CA GLY A 86 -5.41 13.38 1.73
C GLY A 86 -5.67 11.88 1.82
N HIS A 87 -6.95 11.53 1.96
CA HIS A 87 -7.40 10.15 2.21
C HIS A 87 -7.90 9.43 0.96
N ILE A 88 -8.38 10.18 -0.05
CA ILE A 88 -9.01 9.61 -1.26
C ILE A 88 -8.00 8.79 -2.09
N SER A 89 -6.77 9.29 -2.26
CA SER A 89 -5.68 8.55 -2.91
C SER A 89 -4.89 7.67 -1.94
N GLY A 90 -5.50 7.32 -0.80
CA GLY A 90 -4.92 6.54 0.29
C GLY A 90 -3.86 7.27 1.14
N VAL A 91 -3.75 6.84 2.41
CA VAL A 91 -2.91 7.50 3.43
C VAL A 91 -1.53 6.86 3.57
N GLY A 92 -1.43 5.55 3.33
CA GLY A 92 -0.21 4.77 3.51
C GLY A 92 0.03 3.80 2.36
N PHE A 93 1.21 3.19 2.33
CA PHE A 93 1.66 2.35 1.21
C PHE A 93 0.80 1.10 0.95
N LEU A 94 0.04 0.63 1.95
CA LEU A 94 -0.84 -0.55 1.83
C LEU A 94 -2.13 -0.26 1.07
N ASP A 95 -2.61 0.99 1.12
CA ASP A 95 -3.96 1.35 0.65
C ASP A 95 -3.92 2.31 -0.57
N CYS A 96 -2.78 2.35 -1.28
CA CYS A 96 -2.56 3.20 -2.46
C CYS A 96 -2.09 2.37 -3.66
N PRO A 97 -2.98 1.61 -4.32
CA PRO A 97 -2.59 0.90 -5.54
C PRO A 97 -2.11 1.90 -6.59
N GLU A 98 -1.09 1.53 -7.37
CA GLU A 98 -0.49 2.39 -8.40
C GLU A 98 0.28 3.61 -7.89
N HIS A 99 0.57 3.68 -6.60
CA HIS A 99 1.51 4.65 -6.03
C HIS A 99 2.84 3.97 -5.70
N ILE A 100 3.93 4.65 -6.05
CA ILE A 100 5.29 4.22 -5.71
C ILE A 100 5.79 5.13 -4.58
N PHE A 101 6.19 4.55 -3.46
CA PHE A 101 6.71 5.29 -2.32
C PHE A 101 8.24 5.26 -2.34
N LEU A 102 8.85 6.43 -2.51
CA LEU A 102 10.30 6.60 -2.55
C LEU A 102 10.80 7.35 -1.32
N PRO A 103 12.06 7.17 -0.90
CA PRO A 103 12.64 7.99 0.17
C PRO A 103 12.78 9.45 -0.28
N GLU A 104 12.32 10.38 0.55
CA GLU A 104 12.51 11.82 0.36
C GLU A 104 13.95 12.24 0.63
N CYS A 105 14.42 13.31 -0.02
CA CYS A 105 15.82 13.77 0.08
C CYS A 105 16.86 12.70 -0.30
N SER A 106 16.59 11.90 -1.32
CA SER A 106 17.47 10.82 -1.78
C SER A 106 17.79 10.93 -3.26
N GLN A 107 19.08 10.80 -3.61
CA GLN A 107 19.51 10.74 -5.02
C GLN A 107 18.95 9.50 -5.73
N TYR A 108 18.87 8.37 -5.01
CA TYR A 108 18.25 7.15 -5.53
C TYR A 108 16.82 7.40 -6.07
N SER A 109 16.05 8.24 -5.38
CA SER A 109 14.68 8.56 -5.80
C SER A 109 14.64 9.36 -7.09
N ILE A 110 15.57 10.31 -7.25
CA ILE A 110 15.71 11.11 -8.49
C ILE A 110 16.11 10.19 -9.64
N ASP A 111 17.09 9.32 -9.43
CA ASP A 111 17.57 8.35 -10.45
C ASP A 111 16.47 7.34 -10.82
N PHE A 112 15.66 6.92 -9.84
CA PHE A 112 14.50 6.05 -10.07
C PHE A 112 13.46 6.73 -10.96
N ILE A 113 13.12 7.99 -10.66
CA ILE A 113 12.15 8.78 -11.45
C ILE A 113 12.63 8.88 -12.91
N GLU A 114 13.92 9.17 -13.11
CA GLU A 114 14.52 9.20 -14.44
C GLU A 114 14.42 7.85 -15.14
N ARG A 115 14.83 6.77 -14.48
CA ARG A 115 14.87 5.42 -15.06
C ARG A 115 13.48 4.91 -15.45
N TYR A 116 12.47 5.22 -14.66
CA TYR A 116 11.10 4.71 -14.84
C TYR A 116 10.11 5.76 -15.36
N HIS A 117 10.63 6.87 -15.89
CA HIS A 117 9.87 8.02 -16.39
C HIS A 117 8.69 7.64 -17.31
N TYR A 118 8.86 6.62 -18.15
CA TYR A 118 7.86 6.13 -19.10
C TYR A 118 6.62 5.49 -18.46
N ARG A 119 6.65 5.15 -17.16
CA ARG A 119 5.50 4.60 -16.41
C ARG A 119 4.93 5.58 -15.38
N ILE A 120 5.59 6.71 -15.14
CA ILE A 120 5.26 7.69 -14.10
C ILE A 120 4.51 8.87 -14.72
N ALA A 121 3.27 9.10 -14.28
CA ALA A 121 2.47 10.26 -14.68
C ALA A 121 2.82 11.51 -13.88
N ALA A 122 3.00 11.35 -12.56
CA ALA A 122 3.23 12.45 -11.64
C ALA A 122 4.23 12.08 -10.54
N VAL A 123 4.99 13.07 -10.09
CA VAL A 123 5.78 13.05 -8.86
C VAL A 123 5.18 14.10 -7.94
N ILE A 124 4.58 13.69 -6.82
CA ILE A 124 3.93 14.61 -5.87
C ILE A 124 4.77 14.75 -4.60
N VAL A 125 4.99 16.01 -4.20
CA VAL A 125 5.76 16.40 -3.01
C VAL A 125 4.85 17.15 -2.04
N ASN A 126 4.97 16.89 -0.74
CA ASN A 126 4.35 17.72 0.31
C ASN A 126 5.46 18.50 1.04
N PRO A 127 5.67 19.79 0.75
CA PRO A 127 6.77 20.58 1.33
C PRO A 127 6.73 20.69 2.85
N MET A 128 5.59 20.48 3.50
CA MET A 128 5.55 20.46 4.97
C MET A 128 6.41 19.33 5.55
N GLN A 129 6.73 18.27 4.79
CA GLN A 129 7.55 17.17 5.28
C GLN A 129 8.92 17.59 5.76
N HIS A 130 9.51 18.66 5.21
CA HIS A 130 10.75 19.24 5.72
C HIS A 130 10.66 19.55 7.22
N PHE A 131 9.47 19.92 7.72
CA PHE A 131 9.18 20.11 9.13
C PHE A 131 8.60 18.86 9.79
N THR A 132 7.58 18.19 9.22
CA THR A 132 6.91 17.07 9.93
C THR A 132 7.78 15.83 10.11
N GLY A 133 8.91 15.76 9.39
CA GLY A 133 9.90 14.70 9.45
C GLY A 133 9.86 13.85 8.18
N ILE A 134 10.87 14.01 7.34
CA ILE A 134 11.02 13.22 6.11
C ILE A 134 11.18 11.74 6.45
N ASN A 135 10.64 10.85 5.62
CA ASN A 135 10.78 9.39 5.75
C ASN A 135 10.30 8.81 7.10
N LYS A 136 9.52 9.56 7.87
CA LYS A 136 8.91 9.13 9.13
C LYS A 136 7.41 9.32 9.07
N PRO A 137 6.58 8.34 9.52
CA PRO A 137 5.13 8.45 9.47
C PRO A 137 4.64 9.80 9.97
N SER A 138 3.79 10.45 9.17
CA SER A 138 3.20 11.72 9.56
C SER A 138 2.41 11.56 10.86
N PRO A 139 2.29 12.62 11.69
CA PRO A 139 1.60 12.58 12.98
C PRO A 139 0.21 11.89 12.95
N PRO A 140 -0.65 12.11 11.93
CA PRO A 140 -1.93 11.40 11.81
C PRO A 140 -1.83 9.88 11.61
N GLY A 141 -0.72 9.39 11.05
CA GLY A 141 -0.44 7.97 10.86
C GLY A 141 0.27 7.29 12.03
N GLU A 142 0.77 8.07 13.00
CA GLU A 142 1.56 7.56 14.12
C GLU A 142 0.66 7.30 15.34
N LYS A 143 0.15 6.08 15.43
CA LYS A 143 -0.78 5.66 16.50
C LYS A 143 -0.08 5.19 17.78
N VAL A 144 1.23 4.93 17.73
CA VAL A 144 1.99 4.45 18.90
C VAL A 144 3.39 5.03 18.91
N THR A 145 3.84 5.47 20.08
CA THR A 145 5.19 5.98 20.37
C THR A 145 6.05 4.88 20.99
N HIS A 146 6.37 3.83 20.24
CA HIS A 146 7.20 2.72 20.75
C HIS A 146 8.67 3.12 20.99
N THR A 147 9.09 4.26 20.47
CA THR A 147 10.42 4.84 20.62
C THR A 147 10.30 6.30 21.09
N SER A 148 11.44 6.92 21.40
CA SER A 148 11.51 8.37 21.42
C SER A 148 11.00 8.90 20.09
N ARG A 149 10.20 9.96 20.16
CA ARG A 149 9.62 10.62 19.01
C ARG A 149 10.33 11.94 18.81
N ILE A 150 11.56 11.83 18.34
CA ILE A 150 12.40 12.96 17.97
C ILE A 150 12.37 13.04 16.45
N ARG A 151 11.80 14.13 15.91
CA ARG A 151 11.78 14.37 14.47
C ARG A 151 12.81 15.45 14.17
N SER A 152 13.72 15.17 13.25
CA SER A 152 14.60 16.19 12.67
C SER A 152 13.86 16.90 11.53
N SER A 153 13.91 18.23 11.53
CA SER A 153 13.59 19.00 10.34
C SER A 153 14.79 18.98 9.39
N VAL A 154 14.53 19.00 8.09
CA VAL A 154 15.59 19.22 7.10
C VAL A 154 15.84 20.74 7.01
N PRO A 155 17.09 21.22 7.09
CA PRO A 155 17.39 22.63 6.90
C PRO A 155 16.79 23.17 5.60
N ARG A 156 16.24 24.39 5.63
CA ARG A 156 15.55 25.03 4.49
C ARG A 156 16.40 24.98 3.22
N GLU A 157 17.68 25.30 3.30
CA GLU A 157 18.59 25.36 2.15
C GLU A 157 18.88 23.99 1.55
N GLU A 158 19.08 22.97 2.40
CA GLU A 158 19.30 21.58 1.96
C GLU A 158 18.06 21.04 1.25
N TYR A 159 16.89 21.25 1.84
CA TYR A 159 15.62 20.84 1.24
C TYR A 159 15.35 21.58 -0.06
N ALA A 160 15.64 22.89 -0.13
CA ALA A 160 15.54 23.67 -1.36
C ALA A 160 16.44 23.09 -2.46
N ARG A 161 17.73 22.83 -2.19
CA ARG A 161 18.64 22.23 -3.19
C ARG A 161 18.09 20.92 -3.74
N TRP A 162 17.57 20.05 -2.87
CA TRP A 162 16.97 18.79 -3.30
C TRP A 162 15.69 18.98 -4.14
N LEU A 163 14.79 19.89 -3.77
CA LEU A 163 13.60 20.21 -4.56
C LEU A 163 13.95 20.75 -5.96
N HIS A 164 14.98 21.59 -6.04
CA HIS A 164 15.47 22.10 -7.32
C HIS A 164 16.08 20.97 -8.17
N ALA A 165 16.89 20.09 -7.60
CA ALA A 165 17.42 18.92 -8.32
C ALA A 165 16.30 17.98 -8.82
N LEU A 166 15.26 17.77 -8.00
CA LEU A 166 14.08 17.00 -8.39
C LEU A 166 13.33 17.66 -9.56
N GLN A 167 13.12 18.97 -9.49
CA GLN A 167 12.48 19.75 -10.54
C GLN A 167 13.28 19.73 -11.84
N GLU A 168 14.60 19.95 -11.77
CA GLU A 168 15.49 19.86 -12.93
C GLU A 168 15.37 18.49 -13.60
N LYS A 169 15.33 17.41 -12.81
CA LYS A 169 15.18 16.07 -13.36
C LYS A 169 13.80 15.83 -13.99
N CYS A 170 12.72 16.25 -13.33
CA CYS A 170 11.37 16.13 -13.91
C CYS A 170 11.25 16.94 -15.21
N ASN A 171 11.81 18.15 -15.24
CA ASN A 171 11.87 19.00 -16.43
C ASN A 171 12.68 18.34 -17.56
N TYR A 172 13.83 17.74 -17.23
CA TYR A 172 14.64 16.97 -18.18
C TYR A 172 13.82 15.81 -18.77
N CYS A 173 13.17 15.00 -17.94
CA CYS A 173 12.35 13.88 -18.40
C CYS A 173 11.20 14.35 -19.30
N THR A 174 10.50 15.42 -18.92
CA THR A 174 9.38 15.95 -19.72
C THR A 174 9.84 16.55 -21.04
N LYS A 175 11.00 17.21 -21.06
CA LYS A 175 11.53 17.87 -22.26
C LYS A 175 12.17 16.89 -23.25
N TYR A 176 12.91 15.91 -22.75
CA TYR A 176 13.77 15.07 -23.59
C TYR A 176 13.35 13.60 -23.67
N LEU A 177 12.49 13.13 -22.75
CA LEU A 177 12.11 11.73 -22.66
C LEU A 177 10.60 11.53 -22.83
N THR A 178 9.85 11.42 -21.72
CA THR A 178 8.39 11.33 -21.76
C THR A 178 7.77 12.24 -20.72
N LYS A 179 6.66 12.88 -21.10
CA LYS A 179 5.94 13.86 -20.28
C LYS A 179 5.52 13.30 -18.91
N MET A 180 5.86 14.00 -17.85
CA MET A 180 5.42 13.76 -16.47
C MET A 180 5.24 15.09 -15.73
N ALA A 181 4.42 15.13 -14.69
CA ALA A 181 4.22 16.35 -13.90
C ALA A 181 5.00 16.30 -12.57
N LEU A 182 5.68 17.40 -12.23
CA LEU A 182 6.02 17.69 -10.84
C LEU A 182 4.84 18.41 -10.17
N VAL A 183 4.33 17.83 -9.08
CA VAL A 183 3.16 18.34 -8.36
C VAL A 183 3.57 18.77 -6.95
N MET A 184 3.21 20.01 -6.59
CA MET A 184 3.43 20.56 -5.27
C MET A 184 2.14 20.61 -4.45
N ASP A 185 2.06 19.80 -3.40
CA ASP A 185 0.95 19.82 -2.44
C ASP A 185 1.22 20.86 -1.33
N ASP A 186 0.75 22.08 -1.59
CA ASP A 186 0.86 23.23 -0.70
C ASP A 186 -0.33 23.37 0.25
N ILE A 187 -1.27 22.40 0.27
CA ILE A 187 -2.52 22.48 1.03
C ILE A 187 -2.29 22.80 2.51
N TYR A 188 -1.19 22.31 3.09
CA TYR A 188 -0.85 22.57 4.49
C TYR A 188 0.31 23.53 4.69
N PHE A 189 1.15 23.73 3.67
CA PHE A 189 2.32 24.62 3.72
C PHE A 189 1.95 26.08 3.49
N ALA A 190 1.11 26.35 2.49
CA ALA A 190 0.82 27.72 2.05
C ALA A 190 0.18 28.59 3.14
N PHE A 191 0.41 29.89 3.01
CA PHE A 191 -0.12 30.98 3.83
C PHE A 191 0.33 30.96 5.29
N ARG A 192 1.55 30.45 5.54
CA ARG A 192 2.16 30.39 6.88
C ARG A 192 3.43 31.20 7.02
N THR A 193 4.07 31.56 5.91
CA THR A 193 5.31 32.34 5.90
C THR A 193 5.13 33.57 5.01
N PRO A 194 5.97 34.60 5.16
CA PRO A 194 5.90 35.82 4.34
C PRO A 194 5.99 35.57 2.83
N GLU A 195 6.63 34.46 2.42
CA GLU A 195 6.74 34.01 1.02
C GLU A 195 5.45 33.41 0.46
N LEU A 196 4.45 33.19 1.32
CA LEU A 196 3.10 32.65 1.05
C LEU A 196 3.05 31.20 0.56
N ILE A 197 3.88 30.79 -0.39
CA ILE A 197 3.86 29.43 -0.97
C ILE A 197 5.25 28.79 -0.95
N SER A 198 5.29 27.46 -1.01
CA SER A 198 6.53 26.69 -0.97
C SER A 198 7.46 27.03 -2.12
N SER A 199 6.91 27.37 -3.29
CA SER A 199 7.71 27.71 -4.46
C SER A 199 8.62 28.92 -4.25
N LYS A 200 8.16 29.92 -3.49
CA LYS A 200 8.93 31.11 -3.11
C LYS A 200 9.76 30.85 -1.85
N TYR A 201 9.22 30.10 -0.88
CA TYR A 201 9.94 29.76 0.35
C TYR A 201 11.20 28.91 0.08
N PHE A 202 11.12 27.89 -0.77
CA PHE A 202 12.25 27.06 -1.16
C PHE A 202 12.93 27.57 -2.43
N ALA A 203 13.13 28.89 -2.52
CA ALA A 203 13.99 29.47 -3.53
C ALA A 203 15.41 28.88 -3.44
N HIS A 204 16.05 28.67 -4.59
CA HIS A 204 17.37 28.07 -4.65
C HIS A 204 18.35 28.94 -3.84
N PRO A 205 19.15 28.36 -2.94
CA PRO A 205 19.99 29.15 -2.03
C PRO A 205 21.00 30.03 -2.77
N ASP A 206 21.58 29.54 -3.87
CA ASP A 206 22.58 30.29 -4.63
C ASP A 206 21.96 31.23 -5.68
N THR A 207 21.06 30.73 -6.55
CA THR A 207 20.50 31.52 -7.67
C THR A 207 19.29 32.36 -7.28
N LYS A 208 18.71 32.15 -6.10
CA LYS A 208 17.45 32.74 -5.63
C LYS A 208 16.24 32.44 -6.54
N ALA A 209 16.37 31.50 -7.48
CA ALA A 209 15.28 31.10 -8.35
C ALA A 209 14.18 30.40 -7.55
N ALA A 210 12.92 30.81 -7.77
CA ALA A 210 11.76 30.11 -7.24
C ALA A 210 11.59 28.72 -7.89
N LEU A 211 10.97 27.79 -7.17
CA LEU A 211 10.49 26.56 -7.80
C LEU A 211 9.33 26.87 -8.75
N LYS A 212 9.23 26.07 -9.80
CA LYS A 212 8.24 26.12 -10.86
C LYS A 212 7.71 24.71 -11.09
N PRO A 213 6.93 24.13 -10.14
CA PRO A 213 6.27 22.84 -10.35
C PRO A 213 5.31 22.92 -11.53
N ASP A 214 4.94 21.81 -12.16
CA ASP A 214 3.97 21.82 -13.26
C ASP A 214 2.55 22.06 -12.75
N VAL A 215 2.25 21.61 -11.53
CA VAL A 215 0.96 21.77 -10.85
C VAL A 215 1.21 22.10 -9.38
N ILE A 216 0.44 23.05 -8.84
CA ILE A 216 0.38 23.36 -7.41
C ILE A 216 -1.04 23.16 -6.90
N ILE A 217 -1.17 22.62 -5.70
CA ILE A 217 -2.45 22.32 -5.06
C ILE A 217 -2.52 23.09 -3.74
N LEU A 218 -3.55 23.91 -3.58
CA LEU A 218 -3.81 24.74 -2.41
C LEU A 218 -5.11 24.31 -1.72
N GLY A 219 -5.22 24.60 -0.44
CA GLY A 219 -6.42 24.33 0.35
C GLY A 219 -6.29 24.92 1.74
N LYS A 220 -7.18 24.50 2.65
CA LYS A 220 -7.22 24.98 4.05
C LYS A 220 -7.32 26.51 4.13
N ALA A 221 -6.19 27.20 4.25
CA ALA A 221 -6.13 28.64 4.44
C ALA A 221 -6.56 29.43 3.20
N VAL A 222 -6.51 28.84 2.00
CA VAL A 222 -6.80 29.53 0.72
C VAL A 222 -8.17 30.23 0.68
N ALA A 223 -9.15 29.77 1.45
CA ALA A 223 -10.48 30.40 1.57
C ALA A 223 -10.84 30.79 3.00
N ALA A 224 -9.85 31.16 3.82
CA ALA A 224 -10.05 31.71 5.16
C ALA A 224 -11.00 30.88 6.07
N GLY A 225 -10.92 29.55 5.98
CA GLY A 225 -11.75 28.63 6.78
C GLY A 225 -12.99 28.09 6.07
N TYR A 226 -13.39 28.65 4.93
CA TYR A 226 -14.46 28.09 4.10
C TYR A 226 -14.00 26.86 3.30
N PRO A 227 -14.92 25.93 2.95
CA PRO A 227 -14.61 24.80 2.09
C PRO A 227 -14.21 25.25 0.69
N LEU A 228 -12.90 25.26 0.43
CA LEU A 228 -12.33 25.44 -0.90
C LEU A 228 -10.92 24.85 -0.95
N SER A 229 -10.59 24.34 -2.13
CA SER A 229 -9.26 23.94 -2.53
C SER A 229 -9.10 24.24 -4.01
N VAL A 230 -7.86 24.45 -4.41
CA VAL A 230 -7.50 24.96 -5.72
C VAL A 230 -6.42 24.05 -6.28
N VAL A 231 -6.58 23.66 -7.54
CA VAL A 231 -5.52 23.08 -8.35
C VAL A 231 -5.19 24.09 -9.42
N ALA A 232 -3.96 24.59 -9.43
CA ALA A 232 -3.45 25.47 -10.49
C ALA A 232 -2.33 24.74 -11.21
N GLY A 233 -2.28 24.85 -12.53
CA GLY A 233 -1.29 24.12 -13.32
C GLY A 233 -0.98 24.77 -14.65
N ARG A 234 0.21 24.44 -15.14
CA ARG A 234 0.69 24.83 -16.46
C ARG A 234 -0.16 24.18 -17.55
N GLU A 235 -0.34 24.89 -18.66
CA GLU A 235 -1.07 24.37 -19.82
C GLU A 235 -0.56 22.98 -20.23
N GLY A 236 -1.50 22.08 -20.44
CA GLY A 236 -1.22 20.74 -20.92
C GLY A 236 -1.05 19.70 -19.82
N PHE A 237 -1.03 20.06 -18.54
CA PHE A 237 -1.02 19.09 -17.43
C PHE A 237 -2.37 18.91 -16.75
N LEU A 238 -3.27 19.89 -16.85
CA LEU A 238 -4.62 19.84 -16.26
C LEU A 238 -5.71 19.77 -17.34
N ASN A 239 -5.43 19.10 -18.47
CA ASN A 239 -6.44 18.96 -19.51
C ASN A 239 -7.58 18.06 -19.02
N SER A 240 -8.79 18.61 -19.00
CA SER A 240 -10.01 17.88 -18.66
C SER A 240 -10.57 17.07 -19.85
N TYR A 241 -9.98 17.16 -21.04
CA TYR A 241 -10.41 16.45 -22.24
C TYR A 241 -9.23 16.09 -23.14
N ASP A 242 -9.38 14.99 -23.88
CA ASP A 242 -8.44 14.61 -24.93
C ASP A 242 -8.63 15.51 -26.17
N LYS A 243 -7.54 16.14 -26.65
CA LYS A 243 -7.59 17.05 -27.81
C LYS A 243 -7.92 16.32 -29.12
N LYS A 244 -7.77 14.99 -29.18
CA LYS A 244 -8.02 14.14 -30.35
C LYS A 244 -9.36 13.41 -30.27
N TYR A 245 -9.88 13.11 -29.08
CA TYR A 245 -11.13 12.38 -28.89
C TYR A 245 -12.15 13.19 -28.05
N LEU A 246 -13.08 13.85 -28.74
CA LEU A 246 -14.12 14.74 -28.16
C LEU A 246 -14.94 14.15 -27.00
N LEU A 247 -15.15 12.84 -26.96
CA LEU A 247 -15.92 12.16 -25.91
C LEU A 247 -15.06 11.65 -24.75
N GLN A 248 -13.73 11.68 -24.88
CA GLN A 248 -12.80 11.27 -23.83
C GLN A 248 -12.53 12.46 -22.91
N VAL A 249 -13.52 12.76 -22.07
CA VAL A 249 -13.47 13.84 -21.08
C VAL A 249 -13.21 13.24 -19.71
N ASN A 250 -12.18 13.73 -19.03
CA ASN A 250 -11.92 13.41 -17.64
C ASN A 250 -12.70 14.38 -16.75
N LYS A 251 -13.92 13.99 -16.36
CA LYS A 251 -14.78 14.80 -15.49
C LYS A 251 -14.78 14.26 -14.06
N THR A 252 -13.96 14.84 -13.20
CA THR A 252 -14.27 14.88 -11.76
C THR A 252 -15.37 15.92 -11.55
N VAL A 253 -16.57 15.48 -11.16
CA VAL A 253 -17.74 16.36 -10.96
C VAL A 253 -17.93 16.59 -9.47
N GLY A 254 -18.29 17.81 -9.08
CA GLY A 254 -18.72 18.15 -7.73
C GLY A 254 -19.75 19.27 -7.76
N THR A 255 -20.93 19.03 -7.20
CA THR A 255 -22.04 20.01 -7.21
C THR A 255 -21.65 21.35 -6.60
N PHE A 256 -20.81 21.31 -5.57
CA PHE A 256 -20.31 22.49 -4.86
C PHE A 256 -18.86 22.82 -5.24
N SER A 257 -18.31 22.24 -6.32
CA SER A 257 -17.04 22.70 -6.88
C SER A 257 -17.17 24.17 -7.26
N ALA A 258 -16.23 25.01 -6.80
CA ALA A 258 -16.30 26.47 -6.92
C ALA A 258 -17.52 27.09 -6.21
N TRP A 259 -17.91 26.56 -5.04
CA TRP A 259 -18.97 27.16 -4.23
C TRP A 259 -18.67 28.62 -3.92
N HIS A 260 -19.62 29.49 -4.27
CA HIS A 260 -19.49 30.96 -4.23
C HIS A 260 -18.91 31.51 -2.92
N GLY A 261 -19.37 31.05 -1.75
CA GLY A 261 -18.86 31.51 -0.46
C GLY A 261 -17.36 31.26 -0.28
N GLY A 262 -16.87 30.09 -0.73
CA GLY A 262 -15.44 29.76 -0.72
C GLY A 262 -14.65 30.62 -1.69
N ILE A 263 -15.17 30.86 -2.90
CA ILE A 263 -14.52 31.71 -3.92
C ILE A 263 -14.40 33.16 -3.44
N VAL A 264 -15.48 33.74 -2.91
CA VAL A 264 -15.46 35.12 -2.38
C VAL A 264 -14.48 35.22 -1.21
N ALA A 265 -14.52 34.28 -0.26
CA ALA A 265 -13.59 34.27 0.86
C ALA A 265 -12.12 34.14 0.38
N SER A 266 -11.87 33.32 -0.64
CA SER A 266 -10.55 33.20 -1.25
C SER A 266 -10.10 34.50 -1.87
N ASN A 267 -10.93 35.16 -2.68
CA ASN A 267 -10.56 36.41 -3.33
C ASN A 267 -10.24 37.52 -2.31
N VAL A 268 -11.12 37.73 -1.33
CA VAL A 268 -10.89 38.72 -0.26
C VAL A 268 -9.60 38.41 0.50
N PHE A 269 -9.35 37.12 0.81
CA PHE A 269 -8.14 36.72 1.52
C PHE A 269 -6.88 36.96 0.69
N LEU A 270 -6.87 36.56 -0.59
CA LEU A 270 -5.69 36.70 -1.44
C LEU A 270 -5.37 38.17 -1.77
N GLU A 271 -6.38 38.98 -2.07
CA GLU A 271 -6.23 40.44 -2.26
C GLU A 271 -5.60 41.09 -1.01
N ALA A 272 -6.09 40.71 0.18
CA ALA A 272 -5.57 41.20 1.45
C ALA A 272 -4.10 40.77 1.70
N LEU A 273 -3.69 39.57 1.24
CA LEU A 273 -2.31 39.10 1.37
C LEU A 273 -1.34 39.81 0.40
N GLU A 274 -1.81 40.15 -0.79
CA GLU A 274 -1.00 40.75 -1.85
C GLU A 274 -0.89 42.26 -1.70
N GLY A 275 -1.92 42.90 -1.13
CA GLY A 275 -2.05 44.35 -1.10
C GLY A 275 -2.58 44.92 -2.41
N ASP A 276 -2.99 44.06 -3.35
CA ASP A 276 -3.53 44.41 -4.66
C ASP A 276 -5.07 44.28 -4.63
N GLY A 277 -5.76 45.26 -5.21
CA GLY A 277 -7.21 45.35 -5.20
C GLY A 277 -7.95 44.72 -6.35
N ASP A 278 -9.28 44.81 -6.29
CA ASP A 278 -10.10 44.59 -7.47
C ASP A 278 -9.59 45.51 -8.59
N GLY A 279 -9.47 44.99 -9.81
CA GLY A 279 -8.86 45.73 -10.93
C GLY A 279 -9.55 47.06 -11.29
N CYS A 280 -10.63 47.43 -10.58
CA CYS A 280 -11.38 48.67 -10.71
C CYS A 280 -10.86 49.79 -9.79
N THR A 281 -10.56 49.48 -8.53
CA THR A 281 -10.11 50.48 -7.54
C THR A 281 -8.61 50.44 -7.26
N GLY A 282 -7.96 49.31 -7.58
CA GLY A 282 -6.54 49.08 -7.27
C GLY A 282 -6.26 48.96 -5.77
N LYS A 283 -7.29 48.87 -4.92
CA LYS A 283 -7.17 48.68 -3.47
C LYS A 283 -7.88 47.41 -2.99
N PRO A 284 -7.27 46.61 -2.10
CA PRO A 284 -7.90 45.41 -1.59
C PRO A 284 -9.14 45.75 -0.77
N ILE A 285 -10.12 44.86 -0.78
CA ILE A 285 -11.34 44.99 0.06
C ILE A 285 -10.95 45.08 1.55
N LEU A 286 -9.88 44.39 1.94
CA LEU A 286 -9.35 44.39 3.29
C LEU A 286 -7.84 44.72 3.25
N GLU A 287 -7.47 45.91 3.68
CA GLU A 287 -6.06 46.31 3.83
C GLU A 287 -5.48 45.69 5.11
N ILE A 288 -4.60 44.70 4.96
CA ILE A 288 -3.79 44.14 6.06
C ILE A 288 -2.32 44.12 5.68
N ASN A 289 -1.44 44.27 6.66
CA ASN A 289 -0.02 44.06 6.45
C ASN A 289 0.36 42.59 6.66
N ALA A 290 -0.23 41.70 5.86
CA ALA A 290 -0.14 40.26 6.06
C ALA A 290 1.30 39.73 6.10
N LYS A 291 2.18 40.20 5.21
CA LYS A 291 3.58 39.75 5.17
C LYS A 291 4.35 40.16 6.42
N GLN A 292 4.11 41.35 6.96
CA GLN A 292 4.71 41.78 8.22
C GLN A 292 4.11 41.00 9.40
N GLN A 293 2.80 40.78 9.42
CA GLN A 293 2.14 39.96 10.44
C GLN A 293 2.69 38.53 10.43
N LEU A 294 2.83 37.89 9.27
CA LEU A 294 3.45 36.57 9.13
C LEU A 294 4.91 36.56 9.58
N SER A 295 5.68 37.61 9.27
CA SER A 295 7.07 37.75 9.74
C SER A 295 7.14 37.84 11.26
N SER A 296 6.28 38.66 11.86
CA SER A 296 6.17 38.82 13.32
C SER A 296 5.69 37.52 13.99
N LEU A 297 4.73 36.82 13.37
CA LEU A 297 4.21 35.54 13.85
C LEU A 297 5.30 34.46 13.88
N VAL A 298 6.15 34.38 12.85
CA VAL A 298 7.30 33.46 12.84
C VAL A 298 8.20 33.72 14.04
N GLN A 299 8.64 34.97 14.24
CA GLN A 299 9.52 35.34 15.35
C GLN A 299 8.88 35.05 16.72
N THR A 300 7.58 35.38 16.86
CA THR A 300 6.81 35.14 18.09
C THR A 300 6.70 33.65 18.40
N CYS A 301 6.42 32.82 17.39
CA CYS A 301 6.33 31.38 17.55
C CYS A 301 7.68 30.73 17.88
N ASP A 302 8.77 31.22 17.28
CA ASP A 302 10.13 30.76 17.58
C ASP A 302 10.51 31.08 19.03
N ALA A 303 10.23 32.32 19.48
CA ALA A 303 10.47 32.75 20.85
C ALA A 303 9.64 31.94 21.86
N PHE A 304 8.35 31.71 21.57
CA PHE A 304 7.49 30.85 22.38
C PHE A 304 8.03 29.41 22.46
N SER A 305 8.45 28.84 21.33
CA SER A 305 9.00 27.48 21.32
C SER A 305 10.29 27.37 22.15
N ALA A 306 11.15 28.39 22.10
CA ALA A 306 12.36 28.45 22.91
C ALA A 306 12.05 28.59 24.42
N SER A 307 11.12 29.49 24.77
CA SER A 307 10.68 29.74 26.14
C SER A 307 10.07 28.47 26.76
N LEU A 308 9.08 27.87 26.11
CA LEU A 308 8.42 26.67 26.61
C LEU A 308 9.38 25.47 26.71
N ASN A 309 10.31 25.31 25.76
CA ASN A 309 11.33 24.25 25.86
C ASN A 309 12.25 24.46 27.05
N LYS A 310 12.67 25.69 27.33
CA LYS A 310 13.45 26.00 28.52
C LYS A 310 12.66 25.67 29.80
N SER A 311 11.39 26.03 29.86
CA SER A 311 10.53 25.71 31.00
C SER A 311 10.32 24.19 31.17
N PHE A 312 10.29 23.41 30.09
CA PHE A 312 10.33 21.94 30.18
C PHE A 312 11.66 21.41 30.71
N GLU A 313 12.79 21.97 30.24
CA GLU A 313 14.14 21.58 30.68
C GLU A 313 14.36 21.90 32.16
N ASP A 314 14.01 23.10 32.61
CA ASP A 314 14.13 23.55 34.00
C ASP A 314 13.28 22.69 34.96
N ALA A 315 12.17 22.13 34.47
CA ALA A 315 11.29 21.22 35.21
C ALA A 315 11.63 19.72 35.00
N GLU A 316 12.73 19.40 34.32
CA GLU A 316 13.19 18.03 34.01
C GLU A 316 12.13 17.17 33.28
N LEU A 317 11.34 17.79 32.40
CA LEU A 317 10.26 17.14 31.67
C LEU A 317 10.76 16.54 30.35
N PRO A 318 10.45 15.26 30.02
CA PRO A 318 10.98 14.59 28.84
C PRO A 318 10.18 14.90 27.57
N VAL A 319 9.75 16.14 27.41
CA VAL A 319 9.01 16.65 26.26
C VAL A 319 9.66 17.93 25.75
N ARG A 320 9.49 18.18 24.45
CA ARG A 320 9.81 19.47 23.84
C ARG A 320 8.81 19.76 22.74
N ILE A 321 8.68 21.02 22.38
CA ILE A 321 8.00 21.44 21.15
C ILE A 321 9.00 21.92 20.12
N ARG A 322 8.59 21.81 18.86
CA ARG A 322 9.29 22.37 17.71
C ARG A 322 8.26 23.03 16.82
N ASN A 323 8.67 24.06 16.11
CA ASN A 323 7.76 24.82 15.27
C ASN A 323 8.33 25.08 13.86
N PHE A 324 7.40 25.36 12.95
CA PHE A 324 7.62 25.93 11.63
C PHE A 324 6.57 27.01 11.46
N SER A 325 6.97 28.27 11.60
CA SER A 325 6.03 29.39 11.77
C SER A 325 5.04 29.06 12.90
N ASN A 326 3.74 29.24 12.67
CA ASN A 326 2.66 28.94 13.58
C ASN A 326 2.25 27.45 13.67
N THR A 327 3.01 26.55 13.07
CA THR A 327 2.74 25.11 13.12
C THR A 327 3.69 24.44 14.10
N PHE A 328 3.15 23.67 15.04
CA PHE A 328 3.90 23.05 16.12
C PHE A 328 3.77 21.53 16.12
N SER A 329 4.76 20.86 16.70
CA SER A 329 4.75 19.43 16.98
C SER A 329 5.41 19.18 18.34
N VAL A 330 4.83 18.27 19.11
CA VAL A 330 5.44 17.77 20.35
C VAL A 330 6.40 16.62 20.03
N ASP A 331 7.64 16.74 20.47
CA ASP A 331 8.61 15.65 20.48
C ASP A 331 8.69 15.06 21.89
N PHE A 332 8.83 13.74 21.96
CA PHE A 332 8.99 13.02 23.22
C PHE A 332 10.40 12.45 23.34
N LEU A 333 11.13 12.88 24.37
CA LEU A 333 12.57 12.64 24.54
C LEU A 333 12.87 11.26 25.15
N ASN A 334 11.92 10.72 25.91
CA ASN A 334 11.96 9.41 26.53
C ASN A 334 11.29 8.32 25.65
N LYS A 335 11.44 7.06 26.06
CA LYS A 335 10.85 5.88 25.41
C LYS A 335 9.67 5.33 26.23
N SER A 336 8.62 6.14 26.40
CA SER A 336 7.38 5.72 27.07
C SER A 336 6.32 5.27 26.07
N LEU A 337 5.65 4.15 26.39
CA LEU A 337 4.45 3.69 25.66
C LEU A 337 3.27 4.66 25.78
N TYR A 338 3.30 5.53 26.78
CA TYR A 338 2.19 6.42 27.14
C TYR A 338 2.43 7.86 26.72
N ASN A 339 3.47 8.16 25.95
CA ASN A 339 3.71 9.51 25.41
C ASN A 339 2.48 10.04 24.64
N SER A 340 1.74 9.16 23.95
CA SER A 340 0.48 9.51 23.29
C SER A 340 -0.66 9.91 24.22
N ARG A 341 -0.49 9.84 25.55
CA ARG A 341 -1.45 10.32 26.56
C ARG A 341 -1.30 11.81 26.87
N TYR A 342 -0.20 12.44 26.47
CA TYR A 342 0.03 13.85 26.79
C TYR A 342 -1.06 14.80 26.26
N PRO A 343 -1.63 14.62 25.05
CA PRO A 343 -2.78 15.40 24.60
C PRO A 343 -4.00 15.34 25.54
N GLN A 344 -4.21 14.25 26.27
CA GLN A 344 -5.30 14.13 27.25
C GLN A 344 -4.99 14.91 28.54
N TYR A 345 -3.71 15.01 28.93
CA TYR A 345 -3.30 15.89 30.03
C TYR A 345 -3.45 17.36 29.65
N LEU A 346 -3.07 17.72 28.41
CA LEU A 346 -3.31 19.05 27.86
C LEU A 346 -4.81 19.39 27.83
N LEU A 347 -5.65 18.44 27.41
CA LEU A 347 -7.10 18.61 27.43
C LEU A 347 -7.66 18.87 28.84
N ALA A 348 -7.09 18.22 29.85
CA ALA A 348 -7.47 18.45 31.25
C ALA A 348 -7.04 19.82 31.79
N GLU A 349 -6.11 20.50 31.12
CA GLU A 349 -5.70 21.89 31.37
C GLU A 349 -6.37 22.86 30.36
N ASP A 350 -7.50 22.46 29.77
CA ASP A 350 -8.27 23.18 28.74
C ASP A 350 -7.53 23.48 27.43
N ILE A 351 -6.50 22.70 27.09
CA ILE A 351 -5.82 22.78 25.80
C ILE A 351 -6.34 21.66 24.91
N PHE A 352 -7.24 22.02 23.99
CA PHE A 352 -7.74 21.08 23.00
C PHE A 352 -6.76 20.96 21.82
N LEU A 353 -5.98 19.88 21.81
CA LEU A 353 -5.31 19.43 20.60
C LEU A 353 -6.27 18.53 19.81
N GLY A 354 -6.44 18.78 18.52
CA GLY A 354 -7.19 17.87 17.63
C GLY A 354 -6.69 16.43 17.77
N ASN A 355 -7.53 15.46 17.39
CA ASN A 355 -7.50 14.02 17.72
C ASN A 355 -6.22 13.20 17.33
N TYR A 356 -5.08 13.85 17.13
CA TYR A 356 -3.81 13.25 16.77
C TYR A 356 -2.99 12.94 18.03
N SER A 357 -2.74 11.65 18.25
CA SER A 357 -1.98 11.03 19.34
C SER A 357 -0.52 11.48 19.50
N THR A 358 -0.07 12.49 18.74
CA THR A 358 1.33 12.87 18.60
C THR A 358 1.58 14.38 18.63
N GLY A 359 0.58 15.17 19.06
CA GLY A 359 0.79 16.55 19.53
C GLY A 359 1.12 17.58 18.44
N LYS A 360 0.54 17.45 17.24
CA LYS A 360 0.64 18.49 16.20
C LYS A 360 -0.50 19.49 16.33
N PHE A 361 -0.19 20.79 16.29
CA PHE A 361 -1.18 21.86 16.39
C PHE A 361 -0.75 23.12 15.64
N ASN A 362 -1.66 24.07 15.48
CA ASN A 362 -1.35 25.38 14.92
C ASN A 362 -1.83 26.46 15.89
N LEU A 363 -1.14 27.60 15.91
CA LEU A 363 -1.63 28.82 16.52
C LEU A 363 -2.24 29.72 15.45
N ASN A 364 -3.26 30.49 15.82
CA ASN A 364 -3.81 31.52 14.95
C ASN A 364 -2.82 32.70 14.86
N ALA A 365 -2.99 33.53 13.83
CA ALA A 365 -2.13 34.70 13.61
C ALA A 365 -2.42 35.85 14.60
N ASP A 366 -3.57 35.81 15.29
CA ASP A 366 -4.03 36.80 16.26
C ASP A 366 -3.67 36.43 17.72
N ILE A 367 -2.82 35.43 17.93
CA ILE A 367 -2.37 35.01 19.27
C ILE A 367 -1.62 36.15 19.97
N THR A 368 -1.98 36.43 21.23
CA THR A 368 -1.34 37.50 22.02
C THR A 368 -0.23 36.97 22.92
N GLN A 369 0.64 37.85 23.42
CA GLN A 369 1.67 37.45 24.39
C GLN A 369 1.05 36.85 25.67
N SER A 370 -0.05 37.42 26.16
CA SER A 370 -0.76 36.88 27.33
C SER A 370 -1.31 35.48 27.09
N ASP A 371 -1.75 35.18 25.87
CA ASP A 371 -2.20 33.83 25.53
C ASP A 371 -1.03 32.84 25.51
N LEU A 372 0.13 33.26 24.99
CA LEU A 372 1.35 32.45 24.95
C LEU A 372 1.87 32.16 26.36
N ASP A 373 1.90 33.17 27.24
CA ASP A 373 2.33 33.00 28.63
C ASP A 373 1.42 32.02 29.39
N LEU A 374 0.09 32.14 29.17
CA LEU A 374 -0.89 31.22 29.74
C LEU A 374 -0.73 29.80 29.17
N LEU A 375 -0.50 29.69 27.85
CA LEU A 375 -0.30 28.42 27.17
C LEU A 375 0.95 27.72 27.70
N GLU A 376 2.06 28.44 27.85
CA GLU A 376 3.31 27.92 28.41
C GLU A 376 3.08 27.29 29.79
N LYS A 377 2.45 28.04 30.70
CA LYS A 377 2.13 27.57 32.05
C LYS A 377 1.28 26.29 32.04
N LYS A 378 0.27 26.23 31.18
CA LYS A 378 -0.64 25.07 31.07
C LYS A 378 0.07 23.85 30.47
N PHE A 379 0.93 24.03 29.47
CA PHE A 379 1.76 22.95 28.92
C PHE A 379 2.67 22.34 29.98
N VAL A 380 3.41 23.18 30.73
CA VAL A 380 4.28 22.70 31.82
C VAL A 380 3.47 21.98 32.89
N THR A 381 2.34 22.55 33.32
CA THR A 381 1.45 21.93 34.33
C THR A 381 0.96 20.55 33.90
N ALA A 382 0.49 20.42 32.65
CA ALA A 382 0.05 19.15 32.09
C ALA A 382 1.17 18.10 32.09
N ALA A 383 2.37 18.50 31.68
CA ALA A 383 3.53 17.61 31.60
C ALA A 383 4.00 17.19 33.00
N THR A 384 4.12 18.12 33.95
CA THR A 384 4.46 17.80 35.35
C THR A 384 3.46 16.83 35.98
N LYS A 385 2.15 17.03 35.73
CA LYS A 385 1.12 16.11 36.21
C LYS A 385 1.30 14.71 35.60
N MET A 386 1.56 14.62 34.30
CA MET A 386 1.82 13.34 33.62
C MET A 386 3.10 12.65 34.11
N GLN A 387 4.14 13.42 34.42
CA GLN A 387 5.39 12.92 35.00
C GLN A 387 5.13 12.31 36.38
N ARG A 388 4.44 13.07 37.25
CA ARG A 388 4.08 12.61 38.60
C ARG A 388 3.24 11.34 38.59
N ASP A 389 2.35 11.21 37.62
CA ASP A 389 1.51 10.02 37.44
C ASP A 389 2.29 8.83 36.83
N GLY A 390 3.58 9.00 36.51
CA GLY A 390 4.48 7.94 36.03
C GLY A 390 4.31 7.58 34.55
N PHE A 391 3.54 8.35 33.76
CA PHE A 391 3.31 8.02 32.35
C PHE A 391 4.45 8.43 31.42
N PHE A 392 5.40 9.24 31.90
CA PHE A 392 6.66 9.45 31.19
C PHE A 392 7.72 8.37 31.49
N GLU A 393 7.45 7.41 32.37
CA GLU A 393 8.45 6.39 32.67
C GLU A 393 8.76 5.51 31.45
N PRO A 394 10.05 5.27 31.13
CA PRO A 394 10.42 4.34 30.09
C PRO A 394 9.89 2.94 30.37
N MET A 395 9.58 2.19 29.32
CA MET A 395 9.13 0.82 29.47
C MET A 395 10.21 -0.06 30.12
N GLN A 396 9.91 -0.58 31.31
CA GLN A 396 10.80 -1.46 32.05
C GLN A 396 11.06 -2.79 31.30
N PRO A 397 12.26 -3.41 31.45
CA PRO A 397 12.63 -4.61 30.68
C PRO A 397 11.63 -5.79 30.77
N PRO A 398 11.01 -6.11 31.93
CA PRO A 398 10.02 -7.19 32.01
C PRO A 398 8.75 -6.90 31.19
N ALA A 399 8.24 -5.66 31.26
CA ALA A 399 7.08 -5.22 30.50
C ALA A 399 7.37 -5.24 28.99
N LYS A 400 8.56 -4.80 28.59
CA LYS A 400 9.06 -4.87 27.22
C LYS A 400 9.06 -6.32 26.70
N ARG A 401 9.62 -7.25 27.48
CA ARG A 401 9.66 -8.66 27.12
C ARG A 401 8.26 -9.25 26.93
N LYS A 402 7.35 -8.97 27.87
CA LYS A 402 5.94 -9.42 27.79
C LYS A 402 5.24 -8.86 26.54
N PHE A 403 5.43 -7.56 26.24
CA PHE A 403 4.86 -6.93 25.05
C PHE A 403 5.34 -7.61 23.76
N TYR A 404 6.66 -7.75 23.58
CA TYR A 404 7.20 -8.39 22.38
C TYR A 404 6.80 -9.86 22.26
N LEU A 405 6.82 -10.63 23.34
CA LEU A 405 6.37 -12.02 23.32
C LEU A 405 4.89 -12.12 22.93
N THR A 406 4.04 -11.24 23.46
CA THR A 406 2.61 -11.20 23.10
C THR A 406 2.43 -10.83 21.64
N LEU A 407 3.17 -9.85 21.13
CA LEU A 407 3.11 -9.41 19.74
C LEU A 407 3.57 -10.52 18.79
N ILE A 408 4.72 -11.15 19.08
CA ILE A 408 5.25 -12.28 18.30
C ILE A 408 4.26 -13.44 18.33
N ALA A 409 3.73 -13.82 19.50
CA ALA A 409 2.75 -14.89 19.61
C ALA A 409 1.48 -14.61 18.78
N ARG A 410 0.98 -13.36 18.78
CA ARG A 410 -0.16 -12.95 17.95
C ARG A 410 0.17 -12.97 16.46
N LEU A 411 1.33 -12.44 16.06
CA LEU A 411 1.78 -12.43 14.66
C LEU A 411 1.96 -13.85 14.14
N VAL A 412 2.62 -14.72 14.91
CA VAL A 412 2.81 -16.14 14.59
C VAL A 412 1.46 -16.84 14.51
N LYS A 413 0.57 -16.66 15.49
CA LYS A 413 -0.77 -17.26 15.47
C LYS A 413 -1.56 -16.82 14.23
N ASN A 414 -1.54 -15.54 13.90
CA ASN A 414 -2.23 -15.01 12.71
C ASN A 414 -1.60 -15.52 11.41
N TYR A 415 -0.28 -15.56 11.34
CA TYR A 415 0.44 -16.09 10.17
C TYR A 415 0.14 -17.58 9.96
N VAL A 416 0.21 -18.39 11.02
CA VAL A 416 -0.15 -19.81 11.00
C VAL A 416 -1.60 -20.00 10.59
N LYS A 417 -2.53 -19.17 11.10
CA LYS A 417 -3.94 -19.21 10.69
C LYS A 417 -4.10 -18.90 9.20
N LEU A 418 -3.54 -17.80 8.70
CA LEU A 418 -3.61 -17.44 7.28
C LEU A 418 -3.02 -18.53 6.39
N TYR A 419 -1.91 -19.12 6.81
CA TYR A 419 -1.25 -20.20 6.07
C TYR A 419 -2.05 -21.50 6.10
N TYR A 420 -2.66 -21.84 7.24
CA TYR A 420 -3.60 -22.96 7.35
C TYR A 420 -4.83 -22.75 6.45
N ASP A 421 -5.44 -21.57 6.52
CA ASP A 421 -6.60 -21.22 5.70
C ASP A 421 -6.24 -21.32 4.19
N GLN A 422 -5.01 -20.93 3.81
CA GLN A 422 -4.50 -21.14 2.44
C GLN A 422 -4.30 -22.61 2.08
N ILE A 423 -3.74 -23.45 2.97
CA ILE A 423 -3.59 -24.89 2.73
C ILE A 423 -4.96 -25.54 2.52
N MET A 424 -5.94 -25.19 3.36
CA MET A 424 -7.31 -25.71 3.26
C MET A 424 -8.00 -25.27 1.97
N LEU A 425 -7.81 -24.02 1.55
CA LEU A 425 -8.30 -23.54 0.26
C LEU A 425 -7.67 -24.31 -0.91
N ASP A 426 -6.35 -24.47 -0.89
CA ASP A 426 -5.61 -25.22 -1.92
C ASP A 426 -6.07 -26.68 -1.96
N LYS A 427 -6.43 -27.27 -0.81
CA LYS A 427 -7.01 -28.62 -0.74
C LYS A 427 -8.40 -28.67 -1.36
N HIS A 428 -9.27 -27.72 -1.05
CA HIS A 428 -10.62 -27.67 -1.61
C HIS A 428 -10.60 -27.58 -3.14
N VAL A 429 -9.69 -26.76 -3.67
CA VAL A 429 -9.44 -26.67 -5.11
C VAL A 429 -8.95 -28.01 -5.67
N ASP A 430 -8.01 -28.69 -5.01
CA ASP A 430 -7.52 -30.01 -5.43
C ASP A 430 -8.62 -31.08 -5.46
N ILE A 431 -9.54 -31.08 -4.49
CA ILE A 431 -10.70 -31.99 -4.49
C ILE A 431 -11.61 -31.72 -5.70
N GLN A 432 -11.94 -30.45 -5.96
CA GLN A 432 -12.84 -30.07 -7.06
C GLN A 432 -12.24 -30.27 -8.46
N VAL A 433 -10.91 -30.35 -8.55
CA VAL A 433 -10.20 -30.38 -9.83
C VAL A 433 -9.68 -31.77 -10.14
N SER A 434 -9.11 -32.46 -9.15
CA SER A 434 -8.34 -33.69 -9.32
C SER A 434 -8.96 -34.91 -8.66
N HIS A 435 -10.08 -34.75 -7.95
CA HIS A 435 -10.80 -35.83 -7.27
C HIS A 435 -12.27 -35.81 -7.63
N ASN A 436 -12.58 -35.99 -8.92
CA ASN A 436 -13.96 -35.96 -9.39
C ASN A 436 -14.61 -37.33 -9.30
N HIS A 437 -13.87 -38.37 -9.69
CA HIS A 437 -14.42 -39.70 -9.90
C HIS A 437 -14.68 -40.44 -8.57
N PRO A 438 -15.83 -41.12 -8.40
CA PRO A 438 -16.17 -41.83 -7.16
C PRO A 438 -15.13 -42.89 -6.74
N VAL A 439 -14.48 -43.56 -7.70
CA VAL A 439 -13.43 -44.56 -7.41
C VAL A 439 -12.16 -43.91 -6.86
N ASN A 440 -11.81 -42.71 -7.33
CA ASN A 440 -10.66 -41.99 -6.82
C ASN A 440 -10.91 -41.54 -5.37
N LYS A 441 -12.11 -40.99 -5.09
CA LYS A 441 -12.54 -40.63 -3.72
C LYS A 441 -12.56 -41.84 -2.77
N PHE A 442 -13.05 -42.99 -3.24
CA PHE A 442 -13.00 -44.26 -2.50
C PHE A 442 -11.56 -44.70 -2.17
N GLY A 443 -10.64 -44.60 -3.14
CA GLY A 443 -9.22 -44.92 -2.96
C GLY A 443 -8.54 -44.00 -1.94
N HIS A 444 -8.82 -42.70 -2.00
CA HIS A 444 -8.35 -41.72 -1.01
C HIS A 444 -8.89 -41.99 0.39
N PHE A 445 -10.16 -42.37 0.55
CA PHE A 445 -10.72 -42.73 1.85
C PHE A 445 -10.01 -43.94 2.48
N TRP A 446 -9.93 -45.07 1.77
CA TRP A 446 -9.37 -46.31 2.33
C TRP A 446 -7.85 -46.29 2.48
N SER A 447 -7.13 -45.58 1.59
CA SER A 447 -5.70 -45.31 1.81
C SER A 447 -5.47 -44.52 3.10
N SER A 448 -6.33 -43.54 3.39
CA SER A 448 -6.25 -42.73 4.61
C SER A 448 -6.50 -43.54 5.87
N VAL A 449 -7.50 -44.42 5.85
CA VAL A 449 -7.74 -45.40 6.94
C VAL A 449 -6.48 -46.22 7.19
N GLY A 450 -5.86 -46.73 6.11
CA GLY A 450 -4.64 -47.53 6.22
C GLY A 450 -3.44 -46.75 6.80
N MET A 451 -3.27 -45.49 6.39
CA MET A 451 -2.20 -44.63 6.93
C MET A 451 -2.39 -44.35 8.42
N ILE A 452 -3.61 -44.03 8.85
CA ILE A 452 -3.92 -43.67 10.23
C ILE A 452 -3.85 -44.88 11.17
N LEU A 453 -4.36 -46.05 10.73
CA LEU A 453 -4.42 -47.24 11.57
C LEU A 453 -3.12 -48.04 11.60
N PHE A 454 -2.33 -48.02 10.52
CA PHE A 454 -1.14 -48.86 10.40
C PHE A 454 0.14 -48.05 10.26
N ALA A 455 0.22 -47.12 9.30
CA ALA A 455 1.47 -46.41 9.03
C ALA A 455 1.90 -45.51 10.21
N TYR A 456 1.06 -44.58 10.64
CA TYR A 456 1.41 -43.61 11.70
C TYR A 456 1.69 -44.25 13.06
N PRO A 457 0.90 -45.23 13.55
CA PRO A 457 1.21 -45.92 14.81
C PRO A 457 2.54 -46.66 14.77
N LEU A 458 2.88 -47.29 13.64
CA LEU A 458 4.15 -47.99 13.48
C LEU A 458 5.35 -47.03 13.46
N ILE A 459 5.20 -45.86 12.83
CA ILE A 459 6.23 -44.81 12.78
C ILE A 459 6.41 -44.13 14.15
N LEU A 460 5.32 -43.66 14.76
CA LEU A 460 5.38 -42.72 15.89
C LEU A 460 5.29 -43.39 17.26
N TRP A 461 4.61 -44.53 17.39
CA TRP A 461 4.32 -45.14 18.71
C TRP A 461 4.99 -46.48 18.94
N LYS A 462 5.08 -47.32 17.91
CA LYS A 462 5.67 -48.67 18.04
C LYS A 462 7.16 -48.71 17.74
N CYS A 463 7.79 -47.56 17.42
CA CYS A 463 9.20 -47.43 17.07
C CYS A 463 9.65 -48.44 15.98
N GLN A 464 8.77 -48.73 15.02
CA GLN A 464 9.07 -49.58 13.86
C GLN A 464 8.94 -48.75 12.57
N PRO A 465 9.78 -47.70 12.41
CA PRO A 465 9.63 -46.70 11.35
C PRO A 465 9.67 -47.32 9.97
N LEU A 466 10.48 -48.36 9.79
CA LEU A 466 10.61 -49.06 8.53
C LEU A 466 9.31 -49.73 8.06
N LYS A 467 8.68 -50.52 8.94
CA LYS A 467 7.40 -51.16 8.65
C LYS A 467 6.30 -50.14 8.47
N GLY A 468 6.34 -49.07 9.26
CA GLY A 468 5.42 -47.95 9.12
C GLY A 468 5.56 -47.22 7.78
N CYS A 469 6.79 -46.97 7.32
CA CYS A 469 7.07 -46.43 5.98
C CYS A 469 6.57 -47.37 4.89
N ALA A 470 6.77 -48.69 5.01
CA ALA A 470 6.26 -49.65 4.03
C ALA A 470 4.72 -49.59 3.91
N TRP A 471 4.00 -49.51 5.04
CA TRP A 471 2.55 -49.30 5.06
C TRP A 471 2.14 -47.94 4.48
N PHE A 472 2.90 -46.89 4.81
CA PHE A 472 2.69 -45.54 4.27
C PHE A 472 2.78 -45.52 2.75
N PHE A 473 3.81 -46.16 2.19
CA PHE A 473 4.02 -46.25 0.75
C PHE A 473 2.98 -47.12 0.05
N MET A 474 2.63 -48.28 0.63
CA MET A 474 1.59 -49.17 0.09
C MET A 474 0.22 -48.48 0.01
N THR A 475 -0.17 -47.79 1.08
CA THR A 475 -1.42 -47.01 1.09
C THR A 475 -1.35 -45.81 0.14
N HIS A 476 -0.17 -45.22 -0.06
CA HIS A 476 0.04 -44.21 -1.09
C HIS A 476 -0.15 -44.74 -2.52
N VAL A 477 0.21 -45.99 -2.82
CA VAL A 477 -0.07 -46.61 -4.12
C VAL A 477 -1.57 -46.64 -4.38
N MET A 478 -2.34 -47.10 -3.40
CA MET A 478 -3.81 -47.14 -3.47
C MET A 478 -4.40 -45.73 -3.66
N ARG A 479 -3.82 -44.74 -2.99
CA ARG A 479 -4.18 -43.32 -3.14
C ARG A 479 -3.93 -42.82 -4.57
N GLN A 480 -2.77 -43.15 -5.14
CA GLN A 480 -2.38 -42.66 -6.47
C GLN A 480 -3.02 -43.45 -7.62
N SER A 481 -3.48 -44.69 -7.40
CA SER A 481 -4.11 -45.49 -8.46
C SER A 481 -5.41 -44.87 -8.97
N GLY A 482 -6.16 -44.16 -8.13
CA GLY A 482 -7.36 -43.44 -8.56
C GLY A 482 -7.06 -42.35 -9.58
N HIS A 483 -6.00 -41.57 -9.36
CA HIS A 483 -5.51 -40.59 -10.33
C HIS A 483 -4.97 -41.26 -11.61
N PHE A 484 -4.31 -42.41 -11.50
CA PHE A 484 -3.75 -43.12 -12.65
C PHE A 484 -4.81 -43.65 -13.61
N PHE A 485 -5.88 -44.27 -13.06
CA PHE A 485 -6.88 -44.99 -13.85
C PHE A 485 -8.15 -44.18 -14.14
N TYR A 486 -8.52 -43.19 -13.33
CA TYR A 486 -9.87 -42.61 -13.38
C TYR A 486 -9.94 -41.08 -13.54
N GLU A 487 -8.83 -40.34 -13.41
CA GLU A 487 -8.81 -38.87 -13.53
C GLU A 487 -8.05 -38.41 -14.80
N HIS A 488 -8.41 -37.24 -15.32
CA HIS A 488 -7.76 -36.63 -16.49
C HIS A 488 -6.78 -35.52 -16.12
N GLN A 489 -5.80 -35.28 -17.01
CA GLN A 489 -4.76 -34.27 -16.88
C GLN A 489 -5.31 -32.85 -16.99
N ASP A 490 -5.11 -32.05 -15.95
CA ASP A 490 -5.37 -30.62 -16.01
C ASP A 490 -4.10 -29.84 -16.40
N ARG A 491 -4.15 -29.08 -17.50
CA ARG A 491 -2.98 -28.35 -18.05
C ARG A 491 -2.87 -26.90 -17.59
N ASP A 492 -3.73 -26.48 -16.66
CA ASP A 492 -3.72 -25.11 -16.14
C ASP A 492 -2.43 -24.84 -15.35
N ILE A 493 -1.67 -23.83 -15.77
CA ILE A 493 -0.43 -23.37 -15.12
C ILE A 493 -0.67 -23.03 -13.65
N GLU A 494 -1.86 -22.57 -13.29
CA GLU A 494 -2.21 -22.27 -11.91
C GLU A 494 -2.41 -23.52 -11.05
N LYS A 495 -2.95 -24.60 -11.65
CA LYS A 495 -3.07 -25.90 -10.99
C LYS A 495 -1.70 -26.55 -10.81
N LEU A 496 -0.80 -26.37 -11.79
CA LEU A 496 0.59 -26.85 -11.70
C LEU A 496 1.36 -26.25 -10.51
N LYS A 497 1.06 -25.00 -10.08
CA LYS A 497 1.65 -24.35 -8.90
C LYS A 497 1.38 -25.08 -7.57
N PHE A 498 0.41 -25.99 -7.54
CA PHE A 498 0.07 -26.79 -6.36
C PHE A 498 0.63 -28.23 -6.42
N GLY A 499 1.51 -28.52 -7.39
CA GLY A 499 2.13 -29.84 -7.55
C GLY A 499 1.31 -30.82 -8.39
N HIS A 500 0.32 -30.33 -9.14
CA HIS A 500 -0.56 -31.16 -9.97
C HIS A 500 0.07 -31.50 -11.32
N LYS A 501 1.02 -32.46 -11.34
CA LYS A 501 1.54 -33.08 -12.57
C LYS A 501 1.21 -34.56 -12.57
N ASP A 502 0.47 -35.02 -13.57
CA ASP A 502 0.15 -36.44 -13.71
C ASP A 502 1.38 -37.29 -14.09
N ALA A 503 2.38 -36.72 -14.77
CA ALA A 503 3.60 -37.45 -15.10
C ALA A 503 4.33 -37.89 -13.83
N SER A 504 4.52 -36.99 -12.86
CA SER A 504 5.19 -37.31 -11.60
C SER A 504 4.34 -38.22 -10.70
N LYS A 505 3.00 -38.08 -10.71
CA LYS A 505 2.10 -39.01 -10.02
C LYS A 505 2.16 -40.44 -10.60
N LYS A 506 2.23 -40.57 -11.94
CA LYS A 506 2.38 -41.85 -12.64
C LYS A 506 3.75 -42.47 -12.40
N GLU A 507 4.81 -41.67 -12.41
CA GLU A 507 6.16 -42.07 -12.03
C GLU A 507 6.20 -42.58 -10.59
N ALA A 508 5.57 -41.86 -9.65
CA ALA A 508 5.48 -42.30 -8.25
C ALA A 508 4.81 -43.68 -8.12
N VAL A 509 3.70 -43.95 -8.83
CA VAL A 509 3.06 -45.27 -8.84
C VAL A 509 3.98 -46.34 -9.41
N ALA A 510 4.69 -46.06 -10.50
CA ALA A 510 5.63 -47.00 -11.11
C ALA A 510 6.82 -47.32 -10.17
N PHE A 511 7.42 -46.31 -9.57
CA PHE A 511 8.54 -46.48 -8.62
C PHE A 511 8.10 -47.16 -7.32
N LEU A 512 6.90 -46.87 -6.81
CA LEU A 512 6.35 -47.56 -5.63
C LEU A 512 6.03 -49.03 -5.94
N SER A 513 5.50 -49.33 -7.13
CA SER A 513 5.24 -50.69 -7.57
C SER A 513 6.56 -51.47 -7.74
N LEU A 514 7.57 -50.82 -8.34
CA LEU A 514 8.92 -51.36 -8.44
C LEU A 514 9.52 -51.61 -7.05
N ALA A 515 9.37 -50.68 -6.10
CA ALA A 515 9.82 -50.87 -4.73
C ALA A 515 9.16 -52.09 -4.05
N GLY A 516 7.87 -52.31 -4.29
CA GLY A 516 7.15 -53.49 -3.81
C GLY A 516 7.66 -54.80 -4.43
N VAL A 517 7.95 -54.80 -5.74
CA VAL A 517 8.56 -55.95 -6.44
C VAL A 517 9.97 -56.21 -5.91
N VAL A 518 10.79 -55.16 -5.76
CA VAL A 518 12.13 -55.24 -5.19
C VAL A 518 12.08 -55.79 -3.78
N TYR A 519 11.13 -55.36 -2.94
CA TYR A 519 10.94 -55.89 -1.58
C TYR A 519 10.51 -57.37 -1.57
N LYS A 520 9.68 -57.79 -2.52
CA LYS A 520 9.24 -59.18 -2.61
C LYS A 520 10.38 -60.13 -2.97
N TYR A 521 11.17 -59.77 -3.98
CA TYR A 521 12.30 -60.59 -4.48
C TYR A 521 13.65 -60.16 -3.89
N ARG A 522 13.61 -59.48 -2.75
CA ARG A 522 14.74 -58.73 -2.19
C ARG A 522 15.95 -59.61 -1.86
N GLU A 523 15.70 -60.83 -1.37
CA GLU A 523 16.74 -61.81 -1.06
C GLU A 523 17.41 -62.34 -2.34
N GLU A 524 16.64 -62.63 -3.39
CA GLU A 524 17.17 -63.09 -4.68
C GLU A 524 17.94 -61.98 -5.41
N ILE A 525 17.43 -60.74 -5.35
CA ILE A 525 18.09 -59.56 -5.89
C ILE A 525 19.40 -59.28 -5.14
N TYR A 526 19.41 -59.40 -3.81
CA TYR A 526 20.62 -59.23 -3.01
C TYR A 526 21.67 -60.31 -3.33
N ASN A 527 21.25 -61.57 -3.39
CA ASN A 527 22.13 -62.68 -3.78
C ASN A 527 22.70 -62.50 -5.20
N LEU A 528 21.89 -62.04 -6.15
CA LEU A 528 22.34 -61.71 -7.50
C LEU A 528 23.32 -60.52 -7.52
N ALA A 529 23.05 -59.46 -6.75
CA ALA A 529 23.88 -58.25 -6.70
C ALA A 529 25.26 -58.53 -6.07
N THR A 530 25.30 -59.32 -4.99
CA THR A 530 26.56 -59.73 -4.33
C THR A 530 27.43 -60.66 -5.19
N HIS A 531 26.89 -61.20 -6.30
CA HIS A 531 27.68 -61.96 -7.29
C HIS A 531 28.54 -61.06 -8.18
N TYR A 532 28.13 -59.80 -8.38
CA TYR A 532 28.80 -58.85 -9.28
C TYR A 532 29.41 -57.64 -8.56
N ILE A 533 29.00 -57.37 -7.32
CA ILE A 533 29.43 -56.21 -6.52
C ILE A 533 29.89 -56.71 -5.14
N SER A 534 31.03 -56.20 -4.65
CA SER A 534 31.55 -56.54 -3.33
C SER A 534 30.54 -56.20 -2.23
N SER A 535 30.32 -57.12 -1.28
CA SER A 535 29.39 -56.93 -0.16
C SER A 535 29.76 -55.74 0.74
N THR A 536 31.01 -55.30 0.71
CA THR A 536 31.49 -54.08 1.38
C THR A 536 30.92 -52.78 0.81
N PHE A 537 30.31 -52.80 -0.38
CA PHE A 537 29.67 -51.63 -0.98
C PHE A 537 28.18 -51.49 -0.61
N LEU A 538 27.61 -52.51 0.06
CA LEU A 538 26.20 -52.56 0.48
C LEU A 538 26.09 -52.37 2.00
N GLU A 539 26.32 -51.15 2.48
CA GLU A 539 26.36 -50.83 3.92
C GLU A 539 24.97 -50.76 4.58
N LEU A 540 23.89 -50.55 3.81
CA LEU A 540 22.53 -50.50 4.34
C LEU A 540 21.92 -51.89 4.46
N SER A 541 21.08 -52.09 5.47
CA SER A 541 20.21 -53.27 5.51
C SER A 541 19.27 -53.29 4.31
N LEU A 542 18.88 -54.49 3.92
CA LEU A 542 18.00 -54.78 2.78
C LEU A 542 16.67 -54.00 2.85
N ASP A 543 16.17 -53.86 4.07
CA ASP A 543 15.02 -53.05 4.46
C ASP A 543 15.25 -51.53 4.25
N GLN A 544 16.43 -51.02 4.63
CA GLN A 544 16.79 -49.61 4.42
C GLN A 544 16.91 -49.27 2.94
N TYR A 545 17.43 -50.16 2.11
CA TYR A 545 17.46 -49.96 0.66
C TYR A 545 16.06 -49.80 0.06
N VAL A 546 15.11 -50.63 0.47
CA VAL A 546 13.72 -50.52 0.02
C VAL A 546 13.09 -49.21 0.49
N SER A 547 13.40 -48.76 1.71
CA SER A 547 12.93 -47.47 2.23
C SER A 547 13.52 -46.28 1.47
N VAL A 548 14.80 -46.36 1.08
CA VAL A 548 15.46 -45.34 0.25
C VAL A 548 14.82 -45.28 -1.14
N ILE A 549 14.60 -46.43 -1.79
CA ILE A 549 13.92 -46.50 -3.10
C ILE A 549 12.51 -45.90 -3.01
N ALA A 550 11.78 -46.14 -1.92
CA ALA A 550 10.47 -45.58 -1.73
C ALA A 550 10.49 -44.06 -1.45
N LEU A 551 11.52 -43.54 -0.77
CA LEU A 551 11.72 -42.09 -0.57
C LEU A 551 11.98 -41.34 -1.89
N PHE A 552 12.54 -41.99 -2.91
CA PHE A 552 12.66 -41.43 -4.27
C PHE A 552 11.30 -41.11 -4.93
N THR A 553 10.17 -41.50 -4.33
CA THR A 553 8.84 -41.17 -4.86
C THR A 553 8.27 -39.87 -4.29
N VAL A 554 8.81 -39.39 -3.17
CA VAL A 554 8.34 -38.17 -2.46
C VAL A 554 9.37 -37.05 -2.54
N VAL A 555 10.66 -37.37 -2.36
CA VAL A 555 11.73 -36.37 -2.26
C VAL A 555 11.97 -35.61 -3.58
N PRO A 556 12.05 -36.26 -4.76
CA PRO A 556 12.26 -35.53 -6.02
C PRO A 556 11.14 -34.55 -6.34
N HIS A 557 9.89 -34.93 -6.08
CA HIS A 557 8.73 -34.06 -6.30
C HIS A 557 8.70 -32.88 -5.32
N PHE A 558 9.08 -33.09 -4.06
CA PHE A 558 9.29 -31.98 -3.11
C PHE A 558 10.35 -30.99 -3.61
N VAL A 559 11.51 -31.50 -4.03
CA VAL A 559 12.62 -30.68 -4.54
C VAL A 559 12.19 -29.91 -5.79
N GLU A 560 11.45 -30.53 -6.69
CA GLU A 560 10.90 -29.88 -7.89
C GLU A 560 9.97 -28.73 -7.53
N ILE A 561 9.03 -28.93 -6.59
CA ILE A 561 8.12 -27.86 -6.13
C ILE A 561 8.90 -26.73 -5.49
N VAL A 562 9.88 -27.03 -4.63
CA VAL A 562 10.73 -26.01 -4.00
C VAL A 562 11.49 -25.20 -5.04
N TYR A 563 12.05 -25.86 -6.06
CA TYR A 563 12.79 -25.21 -7.13
C TYR A 563 11.91 -24.33 -8.01
N GLN A 564 10.74 -24.82 -8.42
CA GLN A 564 9.83 -24.11 -9.34
C GLN A 564 8.98 -23.04 -8.64
N TYR A 565 8.55 -23.28 -7.40
CA TYR A 565 7.52 -22.49 -6.72
C TYR A 565 7.95 -21.95 -5.35
N GLY A 566 9.19 -22.22 -4.93
CA GLY A 566 9.79 -21.72 -3.70
C GLY A 566 9.54 -22.61 -2.48
N TRP A 567 10.38 -22.40 -1.46
CA TRP A 567 10.41 -23.21 -0.23
C TRP A 567 9.06 -23.31 0.49
N LEU A 568 8.32 -22.20 0.61
CA LEU A 568 7.04 -22.18 1.31
C LEU A 568 5.99 -23.07 0.64
N ARG A 569 6.01 -23.20 -0.70
CA ARG A 569 5.07 -24.06 -1.44
C ARG A 569 5.45 -25.53 -1.30
N GLY A 570 6.75 -25.84 -1.33
CA GLY A 570 7.23 -27.19 -1.04
C GLY A 570 6.82 -27.64 0.36
N LEU A 571 6.97 -26.77 1.37
CA LEU A 571 6.57 -27.07 2.74
C LEU A 571 5.05 -27.32 2.87
N SER A 572 4.21 -26.52 2.19
CA SER A 572 2.76 -26.77 2.15
C SER A 572 2.45 -28.17 1.60
N TRP A 573 3.10 -28.56 0.51
CA TRP A 573 2.92 -29.87 -0.11
C TRP A 573 3.38 -31.02 0.81
N ALA A 574 4.53 -30.86 1.48
CA ALA A 574 5.02 -31.84 2.43
C ALA A 574 4.07 -32.00 3.64
N ILE A 575 3.53 -30.90 4.18
CA ILE A 575 2.54 -30.94 5.26
C ILE A 575 1.29 -31.69 4.81
N LYS A 576 0.78 -31.39 3.59
CA LYS A 576 -0.39 -32.05 3.01
C LYS A 576 -0.24 -33.57 2.99
N ILE A 577 0.91 -34.11 2.59
CA ILE A 577 1.16 -35.56 2.59
C ILE A 577 0.86 -36.23 3.94
N PHE A 578 1.15 -35.56 5.06
CA PHE A 578 0.90 -36.09 6.39
C PHE A 578 -0.47 -35.72 6.96
N THR A 579 -1.08 -34.62 6.52
CA THR A 579 -2.36 -34.14 7.05
C THR A 579 -3.57 -34.60 6.25
N ASP A 580 -3.40 -34.83 4.95
CA ASP A 580 -4.46 -35.20 4.02
C ASP A 580 -5.24 -36.42 4.53
N PRO A 581 -4.61 -37.51 5.01
CA PRO A 581 -5.35 -38.67 5.52
C PRO A 581 -6.43 -38.35 6.55
N PHE A 582 -6.18 -37.42 7.47
CA PHE A 582 -7.17 -37.06 8.50
C PHE A 582 -8.35 -36.30 7.89
N THR A 583 -8.05 -35.39 6.98
CA THR A 583 -9.07 -34.58 6.31
C THR A 583 -9.84 -35.36 5.23
N ASP A 584 -9.19 -36.32 4.56
CA ASP A 584 -9.79 -37.18 3.53
C ASP A 584 -10.85 -38.11 4.12
N LEU A 585 -10.68 -38.53 5.38
CA LEU A 585 -11.75 -39.25 6.08
C LEU A 585 -13.03 -38.41 6.17
N LEU A 586 -12.92 -37.10 6.39
CA LEU A 586 -14.07 -36.20 6.48
C LEU A 586 -14.61 -35.83 5.09
N ASP A 587 -13.72 -35.58 4.13
CA ASP A 587 -14.12 -35.15 2.79
C ASP A 587 -14.71 -36.29 1.94
N PHE A 588 -14.26 -37.53 2.18
CA PHE A 588 -14.63 -38.70 1.38
C PHE A 588 -15.42 -39.79 2.14
N TYR A 589 -15.84 -39.56 3.40
CA TYR A 589 -16.71 -40.52 4.11
C TYR A 589 -17.96 -40.96 3.33
N PRO A 590 -18.63 -40.11 2.51
CA PRO A 590 -19.80 -40.54 1.75
C PRO A 590 -19.48 -41.61 0.70
N TYR A 591 -18.20 -41.77 0.36
CA TYR A 591 -17.69 -42.72 -0.63
C TYR A 591 -17.03 -43.94 0.02
N VAL A 592 -17.24 -44.19 1.32
CA VAL A 592 -16.76 -45.40 2.00
C VAL A 592 -17.23 -46.68 1.30
N ILE A 593 -18.45 -46.65 0.75
CA ILE A 593 -19.04 -47.70 -0.06
C ILE A 593 -19.52 -47.05 -1.36
N ILE A 594 -19.03 -47.55 -2.50
CA ILE A 594 -19.46 -47.12 -3.83
C ILE A 594 -20.04 -48.30 -4.61
N HIS A 595 -20.98 -48.02 -5.52
CA HIS A 595 -21.59 -49.05 -6.35
C HIS A 595 -20.55 -49.62 -7.36
N PRO A 596 -20.45 -50.95 -7.54
CA PRO A 596 -19.44 -51.57 -8.42
C PRO A 596 -19.39 -51.02 -9.85
N LYS A 597 -20.53 -50.57 -10.38
CA LYS A 597 -20.63 -49.89 -11.69
C LYS A 597 -19.61 -48.76 -11.90
N TYR A 598 -19.23 -48.04 -10.84
CA TYR A 598 -18.29 -46.92 -10.95
C TYR A 598 -16.87 -47.38 -11.31
N PHE A 599 -16.48 -48.62 -10.99
CA PHE A 599 -15.18 -49.16 -11.42
C PHE A 599 -15.09 -49.39 -12.94
N LEU A 600 -16.24 -49.43 -13.62
CA LEU A 600 -16.37 -49.64 -15.06
C LEU A 600 -16.75 -48.35 -15.81
N ASP A 601 -16.96 -47.24 -15.11
CA ASP A 601 -17.31 -45.95 -15.71
C ASP A 601 -16.06 -45.12 -15.96
N PHE A 602 -15.71 -44.94 -17.23
CA PHE A 602 -14.57 -44.13 -17.66
C PHE A 602 -15.00 -42.83 -18.34
N LYS A 603 -16.29 -42.46 -18.30
CA LYS A 603 -16.83 -41.31 -19.05
C LYS A 603 -16.28 -39.96 -18.60
N GLU A 604 -15.91 -39.80 -17.33
CA GLU A 604 -15.41 -38.54 -16.78
C GLU A 604 -13.92 -38.27 -17.08
N GLN A 605 -13.20 -39.24 -17.69
CA GLN A 605 -11.79 -39.08 -18.09
C GLN A 605 -11.54 -37.99 -19.16
N ARG A 606 -12.55 -37.25 -19.62
CA ARG A 606 -12.39 -36.18 -20.65
C ARG A 606 -12.77 -34.79 -20.15
N ALA A 607 -13.18 -34.66 -18.89
CA ALA A 607 -13.62 -33.39 -18.36
C ALA A 607 -12.46 -32.41 -18.18
N THR A 608 -12.63 -31.15 -18.60
CA THR A 608 -11.64 -30.08 -18.44
C THR A 608 -12.17 -29.00 -17.50
N TYR A 609 -11.37 -28.55 -16.54
CA TYR A 609 -11.78 -27.54 -15.56
C TYR A 609 -10.93 -26.27 -15.67
N ARG A 610 -11.46 -25.12 -15.27
CA ARG A 610 -10.72 -23.84 -15.19
C ARG A 610 -10.87 -23.21 -13.82
N LEU A 611 -9.78 -22.70 -13.25
CA LEU A 611 -9.80 -21.94 -12.01
C LEU A 611 -9.98 -20.45 -12.30
N ASP A 612 -10.98 -19.82 -11.69
CA ASP A 612 -11.07 -18.37 -11.66
C ASP A 612 -10.13 -17.83 -10.57
N ILE A 613 -9.14 -17.03 -10.97
CA ILE A 613 -8.09 -16.51 -10.10
C ILE A 613 -8.63 -15.57 -9.03
N ASN A 614 -9.68 -14.82 -9.36
CA ASN A 614 -10.29 -13.81 -8.49
C ASN A 614 -11.28 -14.43 -7.51
N THR A 615 -12.12 -15.36 -7.99
CA THR A 615 -13.16 -15.97 -7.15
C THR A 615 -12.72 -17.28 -6.49
N LYS A 616 -11.59 -17.86 -6.92
CA LYS A 616 -11.09 -19.18 -6.50
C LYS A 616 -12.08 -20.33 -6.73
N LYS A 617 -13.05 -20.13 -7.63
CA LYS A 617 -14.01 -21.15 -8.02
C LYS A 617 -13.51 -21.96 -9.21
N VAL A 618 -13.79 -23.25 -9.17
CA VAL A 618 -13.50 -24.19 -10.26
C VAL A 618 -14.75 -24.34 -11.11
N VAL A 619 -14.63 -24.14 -12.42
CA VAL A 619 -15.73 -24.29 -13.37
C VAL A 619 -15.36 -25.38 -14.37
N LYS A 620 -16.28 -26.32 -14.61
CA LYS A 620 -16.16 -27.31 -15.68
C LYS A 620 -16.36 -26.61 -17.03
N VAL A 621 -15.39 -26.73 -17.93
CA VAL A 621 -15.35 -26.07 -19.23
C VAL A 621 -15.86 -26.99 -20.33
N GLU A 622 -15.40 -28.25 -20.33
CA GLU A 622 -15.79 -29.31 -21.29
C GLU A 622 -16.03 -30.63 -20.56
#